data_AF-A0A2A3H2H5-F1
#
_entry.id   AF-A0A2A3H2H5-F1
#
_cell.length_a   1.000
_cell.length_b   1.000
_cell.length_c   1.000
_cell.angle_alpha   90.00
_cell.angle_beta   90.00
_cell.angle_gamma   90.00
#
_symmetry.space_group_name_H-M   'P 1'
#
loop_
_entity.id
_entity.type
_entity.pdbx_description
1 polymer ?
#
loop_
_entity_poly.entity_id
_entity_poly.type
_entity_poly.pdbx_seq_one_letter_code
_entity_poly.pdbx_strand_id
1 'polypeptide(L)'
;MATLPNPLPQLAADPSGASLGLELPPGTLVDATDEGPWHEPLLWDADVPARPGGWATLEPARRTAGLLPVLLDVGGDRGRPQDWELTPDEMTYPGDHDAEEVLAEFWDEYAADPPDADADYPGKEKVVEIFGEPHTFDETIAPYGPVWPGLAPATGQGADPDARAAEVADALADGGSWLKDPRLALVPARRSADIPAAIGWTGPVNHENDVARLCAVLRSWEDRFGIRVVALTFDQLVLSVAAPPSTLAEAEAVAAEHFAFCPDNITQGHHEVLREYAAHEVLGRQVWSFWWD
;
A
#
# COMPACT_ATOMS: atom_id res chain seq x y z
N MET A 1 -0.31 1.14 -25.01
CA MET A 1 0.26 1.77 -23.81
C MET A 1 1.46 2.61 -24.24
N ALA A 2 1.50 3.91 -23.97
CA ALA A 2 2.74 4.66 -24.09
C ALA A 2 3.53 4.43 -22.80
N THR A 3 4.42 3.43 -22.82
CA THR A 3 5.34 3.19 -21.71
C THR A 3 6.22 4.42 -21.57
N LEU A 4 6.31 4.96 -20.35
CA LEU A 4 7.34 5.95 -20.08
C LEU A 4 8.70 5.27 -20.33
N PRO A 5 9.69 5.98 -20.91
CA PRO A 5 11.02 5.42 -21.01
C PRO A 5 11.51 5.08 -19.60
N ASN A 6 11.85 3.81 -19.37
CA ASN A 6 12.41 3.37 -18.10
C ASN A 6 13.85 3.91 -17.97
N PRO A 7 14.14 4.80 -16.99
CA PRO A 7 15.47 5.38 -16.85
C PRO A 7 16.42 4.50 -16.03
N LEU A 8 15.93 3.45 -15.34
CA LEU A 8 16.74 2.60 -14.47
C LEU A 8 17.94 1.95 -15.15
N PRO A 9 17.88 1.50 -16.43
CA PRO A 9 19.05 0.98 -17.12
C PRO A 9 20.24 1.94 -17.16
N GLN A 10 20.03 3.26 -17.03
CA GLN A 10 21.11 4.24 -16.98
C GLN A 10 21.96 4.10 -15.72
N LEU A 11 21.39 3.62 -14.61
CA LEU A 11 22.10 3.40 -13.34
C LEU A 11 23.14 2.27 -13.43
N ALA A 12 23.03 1.37 -14.40
CA ALA A 12 24.07 0.37 -14.63
C ALA A 12 25.39 0.99 -15.13
N ALA A 13 25.31 2.06 -15.94
CA ALA A 13 26.46 2.79 -16.45
C ALA A 13 26.89 3.95 -15.53
N ASP A 14 25.96 4.50 -14.75
CA ASP A 14 26.18 5.55 -13.77
C ASP A 14 25.48 5.22 -12.43
N PRO A 15 26.09 4.35 -11.60
CA PRO A 15 25.48 3.90 -10.34
C PRO A 15 25.26 5.03 -9.33
N SER A 16 25.91 6.18 -9.49
CA SER A 16 25.69 7.35 -8.65
C SER A 16 24.39 8.09 -8.96
N GLY A 17 23.78 7.83 -10.12
CA GLY A 17 22.58 8.53 -10.59
C GLY A 17 22.82 9.99 -10.98
N ALA A 18 24.07 10.42 -11.16
CA ALA A 18 24.41 11.81 -11.49
C ALA A 18 23.78 12.28 -12.81
N SER A 19 23.69 11.39 -13.80
CA SER A 19 22.99 11.59 -15.08
C SER A 19 21.48 11.82 -14.91
N LEU A 20 20.89 11.33 -13.83
CA LEU A 20 19.50 11.57 -13.43
C LEU A 20 19.35 12.75 -12.45
N GLY A 21 20.46 13.43 -12.10
CA GLY A 21 20.49 14.52 -11.13
C GLY A 21 20.42 14.06 -9.67
N LEU A 22 20.91 12.86 -9.38
CA LEU A 22 20.89 12.22 -8.06
C LEU A 22 22.30 12.00 -7.52
N GLU A 23 22.38 11.76 -6.21
CA GLU A 23 23.58 11.31 -5.51
C GLU A 23 23.25 10.03 -4.74
N LEU A 24 23.08 8.93 -5.48
CA LEU A 24 22.64 7.66 -4.93
C LEU A 24 23.76 6.95 -4.15
N PRO A 25 23.44 6.30 -3.01
CA PRO A 25 24.35 5.34 -2.40
C PRO A 25 24.52 4.10 -3.30
N PRO A 26 25.41 3.15 -2.95
CA PRO A 26 25.41 1.84 -3.58
C PRO A 26 24.03 1.20 -3.51
N GLY A 27 23.62 0.56 -4.60
CA GLY A 27 22.35 -0.15 -4.69
C GLY A 27 22.32 -1.09 -5.89
N THR A 28 21.27 -1.90 -5.93
CA THR A 28 21.08 -2.97 -6.88
C THR A 28 19.92 -2.64 -7.81
N LEU A 29 20.02 -3.06 -9.06
CA LEU A 29 18.90 -3.03 -10.01
C LEU A 29 18.17 -4.36 -9.91
N VAL A 30 16.86 -4.32 -9.67
CA VAL A 30 16.02 -5.52 -9.54
C VAL A 30 15.28 -5.75 -10.84
N ASP A 31 15.53 -6.90 -11.46
CA ASP A 31 14.81 -7.41 -12.62
C ASP A 31 14.24 -8.81 -12.38
N ALA A 32 14.43 -9.40 -11.20
CA ALA A 32 13.88 -10.72 -10.88
C ALA A 32 12.35 -10.67 -10.73
N THR A 33 11.68 -11.63 -11.36
CA THR A 33 10.23 -11.90 -11.28
C THR A 33 10.01 -13.40 -11.04
N ASP A 34 8.79 -13.81 -10.71
CA ASP A 34 8.46 -15.22 -10.47
C ASP A 34 8.77 -16.12 -11.69
N GLU A 35 8.51 -15.61 -12.90
CA GLU A 35 8.77 -16.29 -14.18
C GLU A 35 10.21 -16.09 -14.72
N GLY A 36 11.11 -15.49 -13.92
CA GLY A 36 12.51 -15.25 -14.26
C GLY A 36 12.87 -13.77 -14.46
N PRO A 37 13.99 -13.44 -15.13
CA PRO A 37 14.39 -12.04 -15.31
C PRO A 37 13.45 -11.28 -16.27
N TRP A 38 12.99 -10.10 -15.83
CA TRP A 38 12.28 -9.14 -16.64
C TRP A 38 13.20 -8.50 -17.68
N HIS A 39 12.61 -7.96 -18.75
CA HIS A 39 13.37 -7.41 -19.88
C HIS A 39 14.05 -6.06 -19.56
N GLU A 40 13.66 -5.41 -18.46
CA GLU A 40 14.26 -4.20 -17.92
C GLU A 40 14.15 -4.19 -16.38
N PRO A 41 14.97 -3.41 -15.64
CA PRO A 41 14.83 -3.32 -14.20
C PRO A 41 13.49 -2.73 -13.78
N LEU A 42 12.83 -3.35 -12.81
CA LEU A 42 11.58 -2.91 -12.20
C LEU A 42 11.80 -1.82 -11.16
N LEU A 43 12.89 -1.92 -10.40
CA LEU A 43 13.27 -0.92 -9.40
C LEU A 43 14.79 -0.89 -9.18
N TRP A 44 15.24 0.17 -8.52
CA TRP A 44 16.55 0.22 -7.87
C TRP A 44 16.36 0.17 -6.36
N ASP A 45 17.10 -0.67 -5.63
CA ASP A 45 17.09 -0.78 -4.16
C ASP A 45 18.46 -0.45 -3.55
N ALA A 46 18.49 0.38 -2.51
CA ALA A 46 19.72 0.76 -1.83
C ALA A 46 20.31 -0.41 -1.01
N ASP A 47 21.63 -0.60 -1.09
CA ASP A 47 22.33 -1.64 -0.32
C ASP A 47 22.60 -1.24 1.13
N VAL A 48 22.24 -0.02 1.52
CA VAL A 48 22.40 0.54 2.87
C VAL A 48 21.05 0.83 3.50
N PRO A 49 20.90 0.70 4.83
CA PRO A 49 19.66 1.05 5.51
C PRO A 49 19.30 2.52 5.24
N ALA A 50 18.01 2.78 5.07
CA ALA A 50 17.45 4.11 5.00
C ALA A 50 17.78 4.88 6.30
N ARG A 51 17.88 6.20 6.18
CA ARG A 51 18.07 7.10 7.32
C ARG A 51 17.14 8.29 7.17
N PRO A 52 16.75 8.95 8.28
CA PRO A 52 16.03 10.22 8.22
C PRO A 52 16.75 11.23 7.31
N GLY A 53 15.99 11.90 6.45
CA GLY A 53 16.43 12.79 5.39
C GLY A 53 16.71 12.10 4.04
N GLY A 54 16.84 10.78 4.00
CA GLY A 54 17.19 10.03 2.79
C GLY A 54 16.07 10.01 1.73
N TRP A 55 14.81 10.06 2.13
CA TRP A 55 13.69 10.19 1.19
C TRP A 55 13.74 11.51 0.43
N ALA A 56 13.94 12.61 1.15
CA ALA A 56 13.97 13.96 0.58
C ALA A 56 15.10 14.15 -0.45
N THR A 57 16.21 13.40 -0.33
CA THR A 57 17.29 13.47 -1.33
C THR A 57 16.92 12.83 -2.66
N LEU A 58 15.89 11.96 -2.70
CA LEU A 58 15.41 11.28 -3.90
C LEU A 58 14.26 12.02 -4.60
N GLU A 59 13.61 12.98 -3.97
CA GLU A 59 12.51 13.77 -4.57
C GLU A 59 12.84 14.39 -5.94
N PRO A 60 14.06 14.88 -6.22
CA PRO A 60 14.40 15.38 -7.55
C PRO A 60 14.18 14.35 -8.67
N ALA A 61 14.37 13.05 -8.38
CA ALA A 61 14.24 11.94 -9.33
C ALA A 61 12.86 11.88 -10.00
N ARG A 62 11.82 12.27 -9.26
CA ARG A 62 10.45 12.33 -9.79
C ARG A 62 10.34 13.29 -10.96
N ARG A 63 10.97 14.47 -10.85
CA ARG A 63 10.88 15.53 -11.88
C ARG A 63 11.88 15.32 -13.01
N THR A 64 13.06 14.78 -12.72
CA THR A 64 14.14 14.64 -13.71
C THR A 64 14.08 13.33 -14.48
N ALA A 65 13.60 12.26 -13.86
CA ALA A 65 13.65 10.91 -14.41
C ALA A 65 12.31 10.16 -14.39
N GLY A 66 11.28 10.66 -13.69
CA GLY A 66 10.03 9.91 -13.51
C GLY A 66 10.18 8.71 -12.59
N LEU A 67 11.16 8.76 -11.68
CA LEU A 67 11.39 7.76 -10.64
C LEU A 67 10.79 8.24 -9.33
N LEU A 68 10.00 7.38 -8.68
CA LEU A 68 9.35 7.68 -7.41
C LEU A 68 10.05 6.92 -6.27
N PRO A 69 10.34 7.59 -5.14
CA PRO A 69 10.88 6.93 -3.97
C PRO A 69 9.84 6.02 -3.30
N VAL A 70 10.31 4.93 -2.72
CA VAL A 70 9.57 4.05 -1.82
C VAL A 70 10.55 3.41 -0.82
N LEU A 71 10.11 3.09 0.39
CA LEU A 71 10.86 2.28 1.33
C LEU A 71 10.50 0.81 1.16
N LEU A 72 11.50 -0.08 1.13
CA LEU A 72 11.29 -1.52 1.10
C LEU A 72 11.84 -2.11 2.39
N ASP A 73 11.01 -2.78 3.18
CA ASP A 73 11.51 -3.50 4.36
C ASP A 73 12.02 -4.88 3.97
N VAL A 74 13.34 -5.05 3.99
CA VAL A 74 14.00 -6.30 3.59
C VAL A 74 14.42 -7.16 4.78
N GLY A 75 14.03 -6.78 5.99
CA GLY A 75 14.33 -7.52 7.23
C GLY A 75 13.31 -8.62 7.54
N GLY A 76 12.28 -8.79 6.71
CA GLY A 76 11.27 -9.84 6.82
C GLY A 76 11.78 -11.22 6.39
N ASP A 77 10.94 -12.24 6.57
CA ASP A 77 11.32 -13.64 6.31
C ASP A 77 11.57 -13.92 4.82
N ARG A 78 10.93 -13.14 3.94
CA ARG A 78 11.12 -13.18 2.49
C ARG A 78 12.31 -12.34 2.00
N GLY A 79 13.02 -11.64 2.89
CA GLY A 79 14.24 -10.92 2.52
C GLY A 79 14.00 -9.78 1.52
N ARG A 80 14.81 -9.74 0.46
CA ARG A 80 14.85 -8.61 -0.49
C ARG A 80 13.83 -8.76 -1.63
N PRO A 81 13.52 -7.68 -2.38
CA PRO A 81 12.51 -7.71 -3.45
C PRO A 81 12.75 -8.73 -4.57
N GLN A 82 14.00 -9.20 -4.76
CA GLN A 82 14.30 -10.28 -5.72
C GLN A 82 13.60 -11.60 -5.36
N ASP A 83 13.28 -11.78 -4.08
CA ASP A 83 12.69 -12.99 -3.51
C ASP A 83 11.18 -12.82 -3.23
N TRP A 84 10.57 -11.71 -3.67
CA TRP A 84 9.16 -11.39 -3.43
C TRP A 84 8.21 -11.93 -4.52
N GLU A 85 8.70 -12.76 -5.45
CA GLU A 85 7.85 -13.40 -6.47
C GLU A 85 7.02 -12.35 -7.26
N LEU A 86 7.69 -11.28 -7.73
CA LEU A 86 7.05 -10.18 -8.47
C LEU A 86 6.45 -10.67 -9.80
N THR A 87 5.26 -10.20 -10.18
CA THR A 87 4.53 -10.61 -11.42
C THR A 87 4.04 -9.42 -12.27
N PRO A 88 4.94 -8.59 -12.83
CA PRO A 88 4.55 -7.38 -13.58
C PRO A 88 3.76 -7.65 -14.88
N ASP A 89 3.81 -8.85 -15.47
CA ASP A 89 3.01 -9.25 -16.63
C ASP A 89 1.57 -9.63 -16.30
N GLU A 90 1.28 -9.97 -15.05
CA GLU A 90 -0.08 -10.28 -14.58
C GLU A 90 -0.89 -9.01 -14.24
N MET A 91 -0.21 -7.87 -14.11
CA MET A 91 -0.84 -6.60 -13.76
C MET A 91 -1.45 -5.92 -14.99
N THR A 92 -2.73 -5.58 -14.89
CA THR A 92 -3.37 -4.71 -15.88
C THR A 92 -2.97 -3.25 -15.65
N TYR A 93 -3.48 -2.32 -16.45
CA TYR A 93 -3.18 -0.90 -16.24
C TYR A 93 -4.14 -0.29 -15.21
N PRO A 94 -3.66 0.34 -14.12
CA PRO A 94 -4.55 0.91 -13.09
C PRO A 94 -5.51 2.00 -13.58
N GLY A 95 -5.35 2.50 -14.81
CA GLY A 95 -6.27 3.49 -15.39
C GLY A 95 -7.42 2.89 -16.18
N ASP A 96 -7.41 1.57 -16.35
CA ASP A 96 -8.49 0.83 -17.01
C ASP A 96 -9.59 0.42 -16.02
N HIS A 97 -9.40 0.67 -14.71
CA HIS A 97 -10.33 0.35 -13.64
C HIS A 97 -10.93 1.61 -13.00
N ASP A 98 -12.17 1.49 -12.53
CA ASP A 98 -12.85 2.51 -11.73
C ASP A 98 -12.80 2.14 -10.24
N ALA A 99 -12.41 3.11 -9.40
CA ALA A 99 -12.22 2.87 -7.97
C ALA A 99 -13.52 2.56 -7.21
N GLU A 100 -14.64 3.16 -7.62
CA GLU A 100 -15.94 2.90 -6.99
C GLU A 100 -16.47 1.52 -7.38
N GLU A 101 -16.32 1.13 -8.66
CA GLU A 101 -16.70 -0.20 -9.12
C GLU A 101 -15.87 -1.29 -8.42
N VAL A 102 -14.54 -1.12 -8.31
CA VAL A 102 -13.66 -2.06 -7.61
C VAL A 102 -14.05 -2.23 -6.14
N LEU A 103 -14.25 -1.14 -5.40
CA LEU A 103 -14.61 -1.22 -3.98
C LEU A 103 -16.02 -1.77 -3.76
N ALA A 104 -16.98 -1.45 -4.64
CA ALA A 104 -18.32 -2.00 -4.58
C ALA A 104 -18.32 -3.52 -4.80
N GLU A 105 -17.52 -4.01 -5.75
CA GLU A 105 -17.36 -5.44 -6.01
C GLU A 105 -16.77 -6.16 -4.80
N PHE A 106 -15.66 -5.68 -4.23
CA PHE A 106 -15.06 -6.29 -3.05
C PHE A 106 -15.98 -6.27 -1.82
N TRP A 107 -16.74 -5.18 -1.64
CA TRP A 107 -17.75 -5.10 -0.59
C TRP A 107 -18.85 -6.15 -0.78
N ASP A 108 -19.39 -6.27 -1.99
CA ASP A 108 -20.46 -7.22 -2.32
C ASP A 108 -19.99 -8.68 -2.20
N GLU A 109 -18.75 -8.98 -2.61
CA GLU A 109 -18.13 -10.30 -2.45
C GLU A 109 -18.02 -10.69 -0.97
N TYR A 110 -17.50 -9.78 -0.14
CA TYR A 110 -17.38 -10.04 1.29
C TYR A 110 -18.76 -10.14 1.98
N ALA A 111 -19.73 -9.31 1.59
CA ALA A 111 -21.08 -9.38 2.12
C ALA A 111 -21.82 -10.68 1.72
N ALA A 112 -21.48 -11.27 0.57
CA ALA A 112 -22.08 -12.51 0.08
C ALA A 112 -21.51 -13.76 0.76
N ASP A 113 -20.24 -13.73 1.17
CA ASP A 113 -19.55 -14.85 1.83
C ASP A 113 -18.70 -14.35 3.02
N PRO A 114 -19.33 -13.84 4.10
CA PRO A 114 -18.59 -13.34 5.24
C PRO A 114 -17.87 -14.50 5.94
N PRO A 115 -16.54 -14.43 6.14
CA PRO A 115 -15.80 -15.49 6.76
C PRO A 115 -16.27 -15.75 8.21
N ASP A 116 -16.37 -17.04 8.55
CA ASP A 116 -16.35 -17.63 9.88
C ASP A 116 -17.42 -17.29 10.94
N ALA A 117 -18.34 -16.35 10.72
CA ALA A 117 -19.44 -16.15 11.69
C ALA A 117 -20.29 -17.44 11.84
N ASP A 118 -20.61 -18.10 10.72
CA ASP A 118 -21.47 -19.29 10.67
C ASP A 118 -20.75 -20.60 10.32
N ALA A 119 -19.45 -20.57 9.98
CA ALA A 119 -18.70 -21.78 9.65
C ALA A 119 -18.52 -22.67 10.90
N ASP A 120 -18.95 -23.93 10.82
CA ASP A 120 -18.72 -24.94 11.86
C ASP A 120 -17.45 -25.72 11.52
N TYR A 121 -16.34 -25.37 12.19
CA TYR A 121 -15.05 -26.02 12.00
C TYR A 121 -14.56 -26.70 13.29
N PRO A 122 -13.79 -27.80 13.18
CA PRO A 122 -13.31 -28.53 14.35
C PRO A 122 -12.49 -27.64 15.28
N GLY A 123 -13.01 -27.42 16.51
CA GLY A 123 -12.35 -26.59 17.51
C GLY A 123 -12.92 -25.18 17.68
N LYS A 124 -13.95 -24.79 16.93
CA LYS A 124 -14.69 -23.52 17.12
C LYS A 124 -15.05 -23.24 18.57
N GLU A 125 -15.58 -24.25 19.28
CA GLU A 125 -15.94 -24.16 20.71
C GLU A 125 -14.77 -23.67 21.59
N LYS A 126 -13.54 -24.13 21.30
CA LYS A 126 -12.34 -23.71 22.03
C LYS A 126 -11.88 -22.32 21.63
N VAL A 127 -12.03 -21.95 20.36
CA VAL A 127 -11.74 -20.58 19.89
C VAL A 127 -12.69 -19.61 20.59
N VAL A 128 -13.98 -19.91 20.61
CA VAL A 128 -15.00 -19.10 21.31
C VAL A 128 -14.76 -19.05 22.82
N GLU A 129 -14.33 -20.14 23.44
CA GLU A 129 -13.97 -20.13 24.87
C GLU A 129 -12.79 -19.19 25.18
N ILE A 130 -11.81 -19.10 24.27
CA ILE A 130 -10.58 -18.32 24.48
C ILE A 130 -10.74 -16.86 24.05
N PHE A 131 -11.40 -16.60 22.92
CA PHE A 131 -11.46 -15.31 22.26
C PHE A 131 -12.86 -14.66 22.27
N GLY A 132 -13.89 -15.40 22.68
CA GLY A 132 -15.28 -14.93 22.63
C GLY A 132 -15.99 -15.29 21.33
N GLU A 133 -17.28 -14.99 21.24
CA GLU A 133 -18.03 -15.13 19.99
C GLU A 133 -17.53 -14.08 18.99
N PRO A 134 -17.27 -14.47 17.73
CA PRO A 134 -16.89 -13.51 16.70
C PRO A 134 -18.05 -12.54 16.43
N HIS A 135 -17.71 -11.32 16.03
CA HIS A 135 -18.70 -10.37 15.55
C HIS A 135 -19.39 -10.91 14.30
N THR A 136 -20.71 -10.73 14.22
CA THR A 136 -21.43 -10.98 12.96
C THR A 136 -21.03 -9.95 11.92
N PHE A 137 -21.20 -10.26 10.63
CA PHE A 137 -20.90 -9.32 9.55
C PHE A 137 -21.54 -7.94 9.78
N ASP A 138 -22.84 -7.89 10.07
CA ASP A 138 -23.57 -6.64 10.34
C ASP A 138 -23.01 -5.86 11.55
N GLU A 139 -22.48 -6.55 12.57
CA GLU A 139 -21.82 -5.90 13.71
C GLU A 139 -20.45 -5.35 13.32
N THR A 140 -19.67 -6.11 12.54
CA THR A 140 -18.35 -5.72 12.05
C THR A 140 -18.43 -4.45 11.20
N ILE A 141 -19.39 -4.34 10.28
CA ILE A 141 -19.48 -3.21 9.34
C ILE A 141 -20.33 -2.02 9.84
N ALA A 142 -20.87 -2.09 11.06
CA ALA A 142 -21.68 -1.00 11.61
C ALA A 142 -20.91 0.34 11.59
N PRO A 143 -21.55 1.47 11.20
CA PRO A 143 -22.99 1.67 11.03
C PRO A 143 -23.58 1.31 9.67
N TYR A 144 -22.77 0.78 8.77
CA TYR A 144 -23.22 0.38 7.44
C TYR A 144 -23.92 -0.97 7.48
N GLY A 145 -24.58 -1.30 6.37
CA GLY A 145 -25.18 -2.61 6.14
C GLY A 145 -24.59 -3.24 4.89
N PRO A 146 -25.13 -4.37 4.41
CA PRO A 146 -24.53 -5.15 3.33
C PRO A 146 -24.44 -4.42 1.98
N VAL A 147 -25.10 -3.26 1.82
CA VAL A 147 -25.03 -2.47 0.59
C VAL A 147 -23.88 -1.49 0.68
N TRP A 148 -23.02 -1.48 -0.35
CA TRP A 148 -21.91 -0.55 -0.49
C TRP A 148 -22.34 0.92 -0.22
N PRO A 149 -21.73 1.62 0.76
CA PRO A 149 -22.11 2.99 1.11
C PRO A 149 -21.63 4.07 0.11
N GLY A 150 -20.80 3.72 -0.87
CA GLY A 150 -20.22 4.67 -1.82
C GLY A 150 -18.88 5.25 -1.35
N LEU A 151 -18.19 5.93 -2.26
CA LEU A 151 -16.93 6.60 -1.93
C LEU A 151 -17.13 7.76 -0.95
N ALA A 152 -16.25 7.84 0.04
CA ALA A 152 -16.11 8.99 0.91
C ALA A 152 -15.76 10.25 0.10
N PRO A 153 -16.32 11.42 0.46
CA PRO A 153 -15.95 12.66 -0.18
C PRO A 153 -14.48 13.01 0.12
N ALA A 154 -13.86 13.78 -0.78
CA ALA A 154 -12.56 14.39 -0.49
C ALA A 154 -12.65 15.25 0.78
N THR A 155 -11.63 15.18 1.62
CA THR A 155 -11.48 16.04 2.80
C THR A 155 -10.92 17.41 2.39
N GLY A 156 -10.96 18.37 3.31
CA GLY A 156 -10.48 19.74 3.08
C GLY A 156 -8.97 19.85 2.83
N GLN A 157 -8.44 21.08 2.85
CA GLN A 157 -7.01 21.32 2.59
C GLN A 157 -6.09 20.68 3.65
N GLY A 158 -5.32 19.69 3.21
CA GLY A 158 -4.25 19.03 3.98
C GLY A 158 -2.89 19.70 3.80
N ALA A 159 -1.85 19.01 4.29
CA ALA A 159 -0.46 19.38 4.06
C ALA A 159 -0.06 19.18 2.57
N ASP A 160 1.15 19.61 2.20
CA ASP A 160 1.72 19.19 0.92
C ASP A 160 1.95 17.65 0.94
N PRO A 161 1.41 16.88 -0.02
CA PRO A 161 1.52 15.43 -0.02
C PRO A 161 2.96 14.90 -0.04
N ASP A 162 3.85 15.56 -0.77
CA ASP A 162 5.23 15.09 -0.91
C ASP A 162 6.01 15.39 0.38
N ALA A 163 5.81 16.56 0.98
CA ALA A 163 6.35 16.89 2.30
C ALA A 163 5.85 15.93 3.39
N ARG A 164 4.56 15.57 3.37
CA ARG A 164 4.01 14.58 4.31
C ARG A 164 4.60 13.19 4.09
N ALA A 165 4.79 12.76 2.84
CA ALA A 165 5.45 11.49 2.55
C ALA A 165 6.89 11.46 3.10
N ALA A 166 7.65 12.56 2.95
CA ALA A 166 8.98 12.66 3.52
C ALA A 166 8.99 12.59 5.05
N GLU A 167 8.05 13.26 5.74
CA GLU A 167 7.89 13.18 7.20
C GLU A 167 7.62 11.75 7.67
N VAL A 168 6.72 11.03 6.99
CA VAL A 168 6.38 9.65 7.32
C VAL A 168 7.54 8.70 7.01
N ALA A 169 8.22 8.89 5.87
CA ALA A 169 9.39 8.10 5.50
C ALA A 169 10.53 8.26 6.52
N ASP A 170 10.76 9.47 7.01
CA ASP A 170 11.77 9.74 8.05
C ASP A 170 11.42 9.05 9.36
N ALA A 171 10.15 9.05 9.76
CA ALA A 171 9.69 8.33 10.95
C ALA A 171 9.86 6.81 10.81
N LEU A 172 9.59 6.26 9.62
CA LEU A 172 9.74 4.84 9.33
C LEU A 172 11.20 4.40 9.18
N ALA A 173 12.09 5.30 8.76
CA ALA A 173 13.53 5.06 8.65
C ALA A 173 14.29 5.28 9.97
N ASP A 174 13.65 5.84 11.00
CA ASP A 174 14.24 5.95 12.32
C ASP A 174 14.31 4.58 13.02
N GLY A 175 15.36 4.36 13.82
CA GLY A 175 15.67 3.04 14.40
C GLY A 175 14.66 2.53 15.44
N GLY A 176 13.62 3.30 15.75
CA GLY A 176 12.50 2.90 16.61
C GLY A 176 11.22 2.50 15.85
N SER A 177 11.26 2.50 14.51
CA SER A 177 10.18 2.03 13.65
C SER A 177 9.95 0.52 13.78
N TRP A 178 8.77 0.05 13.38
CA TRP A 178 8.45 -1.38 13.30
C TRP A 178 9.05 -2.04 12.05
N LEU A 179 9.48 -1.27 11.04
CA LEU A 179 10.22 -1.78 9.89
C LEU A 179 11.59 -2.32 10.36
N LYS A 180 11.93 -3.54 9.97
CA LYS A 180 13.10 -4.25 10.48
C LYS A 180 14.41 -3.76 9.85
N ASP A 181 14.42 -3.58 8.54
CA ASP A 181 15.58 -3.14 7.76
C ASP A 181 15.14 -2.33 6.53
N PRO A 182 14.57 -1.12 6.71
CA PRO A 182 14.05 -0.32 5.62
C PRO A 182 15.16 0.14 4.66
N ARG A 183 14.94 -0.02 3.35
CA ARG A 183 15.84 0.40 2.26
C ARG A 183 15.14 1.42 1.38
N LEU A 184 15.87 2.45 0.96
CA LEU A 184 15.36 3.35 -0.08
C LEU A 184 15.34 2.64 -1.42
N ALA A 185 14.30 2.86 -2.20
CA ALA A 185 14.18 2.37 -3.56
C ALA A 185 13.62 3.44 -4.49
N LEU A 186 13.84 3.24 -5.80
CA LEU A 186 13.32 4.09 -6.88
C LEU A 186 12.57 3.23 -7.90
N VAL A 187 11.34 3.61 -8.19
CA VAL A 187 10.42 2.89 -9.09
C VAL A 187 9.99 3.79 -10.26
N PRO A 188 10.06 3.33 -11.52
CA PRO A 188 9.56 4.08 -12.67
C PRO A 188 8.03 4.06 -12.68
N ALA A 189 7.41 5.15 -12.23
CA ALA A 189 5.96 5.26 -12.13
C ALA A 189 5.49 6.70 -12.33
N ARG A 190 4.26 6.86 -12.85
CA ARG A 190 3.65 8.19 -13.11
C ARG A 190 3.09 8.82 -11.84
N ARG A 191 2.55 7.96 -10.96
CA ARG A 191 1.87 8.30 -9.72
C ARG A 191 2.42 7.42 -8.61
N SER A 192 2.40 7.92 -7.38
CA SER A 192 2.86 7.12 -6.24
C SER A 192 1.95 5.92 -6.04
N ALA A 193 0.65 6.10 -6.28
CA ALA A 193 -0.36 5.05 -6.30
C ALA A 193 -0.09 3.91 -7.31
N ASP A 194 0.74 4.12 -8.34
CA ASP A 194 1.03 3.11 -9.36
C ASP A 194 2.22 2.22 -9.01
N ILE A 195 2.96 2.55 -7.95
CA ILE A 195 4.19 1.84 -7.58
C ILE A 195 3.97 0.32 -7.43
N PRO A 196 2.92 -0.17 -6.73
CA PRO A 196 2.73 -1.61 -6.57
C PRO A 196 2.53 -2.34 -7.89
N ALA A 197 1.66 -1.83 -8.77
CA ALA A 197 1.44 -2.44 -10.09
C ALA A 197 2.65 -2.31 -11.02
N ALA A 198 3.42 -1.22 -10.92
CA ALA A 198 4.60 -1.00 -11.75
C ALA A 198 5.71 -2.03 -11.50
N ILE A 199 5.82 -2.56 -10.28
CA ILE A 199 6.78 -3.60 -9.93
C ILE A 199 6.18 -5.01 -9.92
N GLY A 200 4.87 -5.16 -10.15
CA GLY A 200 4.19 -6.45 -10.03
C GLY A 200 4.16 -6.98 -8.60
N TRP A 201 3.90 -6.11 -7.62
CA TRP A 201 3.87 -6.49 -6.21
C TRP A 201 2.69 -7.41 -5.89
N THR A 202 2.97 -8.57 -5.30
CA THR A 202 2.03 -9.67 -5.03
C THR A 202 1.57 -9.76 -3.58
N GLY A 203 1.85 -8.77 -2.74
CA GLY A 203 1.47 -8.80 -1.32
C GLY A 203 -0.02 -9.15 -1.06
N PRO A 204 -0.98 -8.59 -1.81
CA PRO A 204 -2.39 -8.90 -1.66
C PRO A 204 -2.87 -10.20 -2.32
N VAL A 205 -1.99 -11.14 -2.72
CA VAL A 205 -2.33 -12.31 -3.57
C VAL A 205 -3.50 -13.17 -3.07
N ASN A 206 -3.73 -13.24 -1.76
CA ASN A 206 -4.85 -13.96 -1.17
C ASN A 206 -6.20 -13.22 -1.24
N HIS A 207 -6.17 -11.96 -1.66
CA HIS A 207 -7.32 -11.09 -1.83
C HIS A 207 -7.53 -10.68 -3.30
N GLU A 208 -6.49 -10.20 -3.98
CA GLU A 208 -6.53 -9.79 -5.39
C GLU A 208 -5.18 -10.06 -6.05
N ASN A 209 -5.22 -10.72 -7.22
CA ASN A 209 -4.04 -11.07 -8.00
C ASN A 209 -3.64 -9.95 -8.97
N ASP A 210 -4.61 -9.15 -9.44
CA ASP A 210 -4.37 -7.96 -10.26
C ASP A 210 -4.27 -6.71 -9.37
N VAL A 211 -3.10 -6.46 -8.80
CA VAL A 211 -2.84 -5.31 -7.90
C VAL A 211 -3.12 -3.95 -8.56
N ALA A 212 -3.25 -3.91 -9.88
CA ALA A 212 -3.64 -2.70 -10.60
C ALA A 212 -5.05 -2.22 -10.23
N ARG A 213 -5.96 -3.12 -9.84
CA ARG A 213 -7.30 -2.78 -9.33
C ARG A 213 -7.20 -2.03 -8.00
N LEU A 214 -6.37 -2.53 -7.08
CA LEU A 214 -6.06 -1.83 -5.83
C LEU A 214 -5.37 -0.48 -6.11
N CYS A 215 -4.46 -0.41 -7.08
CA CYS A 215 -3.84 0.84 -7.47
C CYS A 215 -4.84 1.88 -8.00
N ALA A 216 -5.96 1.48 -8.62
CA ALA A 216 -7.03 2.39 -9.01
C ALA A 216 -7.70 3.05 -7.79
N VAL A 217 -7.92 2.28 -6.72
CA VAL A 217 -8.37 2.82 -5.42
C VAL A 217 -7.33 3.76 -4.83
N LEU A 218 -6.05 3.37 -4.84
CA LEU A 218 -4.95 4.23 -4.38
C LEU A 218 -4.89 5.56 -5.17
N ARG A 219 -5.18 5.57 -6.48
CA ARG A 219 -5.29 6.81 -7.27
C ARG A 219 -6.43 7.69 -6.81
N SER A 220 -7.59 7.10 -6.51
CA SER A 220 -8.72 7.84 -5.95
C SER A 220 -8.37 8.47 -4.60
N TRP A 221 -7.66 7.75 -3.73
CA TRP A 221 -7.14 8.31 -2.48
C TRP A 221 -6.01 9.32 -2.69
N GLU A 222 -5.18 9.15 -3.72
CA GLU A 222 -4.12 10.11 -4.08
C GLU A 222 -4.74 11.46 -4.44
N ASP A 223 -5.84 11.43 -5.19
CA ASP A 223 -6.57 12.63 -5.61
C ASP A 223 -7.43 13.23 -4.48
N ARG A 224 -8.05 12.40 -3.61
CA ARG A 224 -8.98 12.86 -2.55
C ARG A 224 -8.31 13.22 -1.22
N PHE A 225 -7.29 12.48 -0.81
CA PHE A 225 -6.66 12.60 0.50
C PHE A 225 -5.16 12.94 0.41
N GLY A 226 -4.64 13.04 -0.82
CA GLY A 226 -3.24 13.34 -1.06
C GLY A 226 -2.31 12.24 -0.56
N ILE A 227 -2.71 10.96 -0.70
CA ILE A 227 -1.85 9.87 -0.22
C ILE A 227 -0.58 9.73 -1.06
N ARG A 228 0.44 9.10 -0.46
CA ARG A 228 1.61 8.55 -1.16
C ARG A 228 1.91 7.18 -0.60
N VAL A 229 2.23 6.24 -1.48
CA VAL A 229 2.85 4.96 -1.10
C VAL A 229 4.25 5.27 -0.57
N VAL A 230 4.47 5.00 0.71
CA VAL A 230 5.74 5.29 1.39
C VAL A 230 6.55 4.04 1.64
N ALA A 231 5.91 2.92 2.01
CA ALA A 231 6.62 1.67 2.22
C ALA A 231 5.86 0.46 1.68
N LEU A 232 6.64 -0.53 1.25
CA LEU A 232 6.19 -1.89 0.96
C LEU A 232 7.04 -2.87 1.76
N THR A 233 6.39 -3.90 2.29
CA THR A 233 7.05 -5.14 2.68
C THR A 233 6.69 -6.22 1.65
N PHE A 234 6.94 -7.48 1.96
CA PHE A 234 6.45 -8.59 1.14
C PHE A 234 4.91 -8.53 0.95
N ASP A 235 4.17 -8.19 2.01
CA ASP A 235 2.71 -8.32 2.14
C ASP A 235 2.00 -7.10 2.73
N GLN A 236 2.74 -6.04 3.09
CA GLN A 236 2.19 -4.83 3.70
C GLN A 236 2.43 -3.59 2.85
N LEU A 237 1.44 -2.70 2.86
CA LEU A 237 1.43 -1.42 2.18
C LEU A 237 1.29 -0.30 3.22
N VAL A 238 2.17 0.70 3.17
CA VAL A 238 2.10 1.87 4.04
C VAL A 238 1.93 3.14 3.21
N LEU A 239 0.90 3.91 3.54
CA LEU A 239 0.57 5.17 2.91
C LEU A 239 0.80 6.32 3.89
N SER A 240 1.34 7.43 3.39
CA SER A 240 1.19 8.73 4.05
C SER A 240 -0.11 9.40 3.62
N VAL A 241 -0.71 10.23 4.47
CA VAL A 241 -2.00 10.89 4.24
C VAL A 241 -1.87 12.39 4.51
N ALA A 242 -2.05 13.20 3.47
CA ALA A 242 -1.89 14.65 3.56
C ALA A 242 -3.11 15.35 4.17
N ALA A 243 -4.31 14.87 3.82
CA ALA A 243 -5.60 15.40 4.25
C ALA A 243 -6.43 14.30 4.95
N PRO A 244 -6.08 13.92 6.20
CA PRO A 244 -6.82 12.86 6.88
C PRO A 244 -8.25 13.30 7.28
N PRO A 245 -9.20 12.37 7.40
CA PRO A 245 -10.53 12.63 7.96
C PRO A 245 -10.46 13.33 9.31
N SER A 246 -11.28 14.35 9.51
CA SER A 246 -11.24 15.21 10.71
C SER A 246 -12.45 15.03 11.63
N THR A 247 -13.49 14.36 11.14
CA THR A 247 -14.68 14.01 11.89
C THR A 247 -14.90 12.50 11.89
N LEU A 248 -15.60 12.00 12.90
CA LEU A 248 -15.90 10.56 12.98
C LEU A 248 -16.71 10.08 11.76
N ALA A 249 -17.65 10.86 11.25
CA ALA A 249 -18.45 10.47 10.08
C ALA A 249 -17.59 10.37 8.81
N GLU A 250 -16.65 11.29 8.59
CA GLU A 250 -15.67 11.18 7.50
C GLU A 250 -14.79 9.94 7.68
N ALA A 251 -14.34 9.68 8.91
CA ALA A 251 -13.51 8.53 9.23
C ALA A 251 -14.25 7.20 9.05
N GLU A 252 -15.54 7.11 9.42
CA GLU A 252 -16.39 5.94 9.19
C GLU A 252 -16.57 5.69 7.67
N ALA A 253 -16.76 6.74 6.86
CA ALA A 253 -16.85 6.60 5.40
C ALA A 253 -15.55 6.08 4.78
N VAL A 254 -14.40 6.61 5.20
CA VAL A 254 -13.09 6.11 4.72
C VAL A 254 -12.81 4.70 5.25
N ALA A 255 -13.22 4.38 6.48
CA ALA A 255 -13.10 3.04 7.04
C ALA A 255 -13.91 1.99 6.26
N ALA A 256 -15.06 2.36 5.68
CA ALA A 256 -15.79 1.47 4.78
C ALA A 256 -15.00 1.16 3.49
N GLU A 257 -14.31 2.16 2.92
CA GLU A 257 -13.40 1.92 1.81
C GLU A 257 -12.19 1.06 2.23
N HIS A 258 -11.62 1.28 3.41
CA HIS A 258 -10.54 0.44 3.93
C HIS A 258 -10.98 -1.00 4.12
N PHE A 259 -12.21 -1.23 4.62
CA PHE A 259 -12.77 -2.56 4.78
C PHE A 259 -12.92 -3.27 3.43
N ALA A 260 -13.49 -2.62 2.42
CA ALA A 260 -13.56 -3.20 1.07
C ALA A 260 -12.19 -3.44 0.44
N PHE A 261 -11.22 -2.55 0.68
CA PHE A 261 -9.86 -2.63 0.12
C PHE A 261 -8.97 -3.69 0.78
N CYS A 262 -9.16 -3.90 2.08
CA CYS A 262 -8.32 -4.76 2.92
C CYS A 262 -9.12 -5.15 4.18
N PRO A 263 -10.02 -6.15 4.10
CA PRO A 263 -10.87 -6.55 5.22
C PRO A 263 -10.07 -6.95 6.47
N ASP A 264 -8.90 -7.58 6.28
CA ASP A 264 -8.02 -8.09 7.34
C ASP A 264 -7.61 -7.03 8.37
N ASN A 265 -7.52 -5.76 7.96
CA ASN A 265 -7.25 -4.66 8.88
C ASN A 265 -8.27 -4.53 10.01
N ILE A 266 -9.51 -4.97 9.76
CA ILE A 266 -10.59 -4.96 10.74
C ILE A 266 -10.81 -6.39 11.24
N THR A 267 -11.00 -7.37 10.36
CA THR A 267 -11.43 -8.72 10.77
C THR A 267 -10.34 -9.53 11.46
N GLN A 268 -9.08 -9.13 11.30
CA GLN A 268 -7.93 -9.73 11.98
C GLN A 268 -7.11 -8.68 12.75
N GLY A 269 -7.65 -7.47 12.88
CA GLY A 269 -6.98 -6.32 13.51
C GLY A 269 -7.24 -6.19 15.01
N HIS A 270 -6.71 -5.13 15.61
CA HIS A 270 -6.99 -4.81 17.02
C HIS A 270 -8.38 -4.18 17.26
N HIS A 271 -9.02 -3.69 16.19
CA HIS A 271 -10.30 -3.01 16.22
C HIS A 271 -11.25 -3.71 15.25
N GLU A 272 -11.91 -4.76 15.73
CA GLU A 272 -12.71 -5.71 14.93
C GLU A 272 -14.10 -5.19 14.51
N VAL A 273 -14.38 -3.91 14.79
CA VAL A 273 -15.59 -3.21 14.38
C VAL A 273 -15.20 -1.95 13.62
N LEU A 274 -15.77 -1.75 12.43
CA LEU A 274 -15.47 -0.66 11.50
C LEU A 274 -15.53 0.71 12.17
N ARG A 275 -16.54 0.97 13.01
CA ARG A 275 -16.64 2.22 13.78
C ARG A 275 -15.47 2.43 14.75
N GLU A 276 -15.01 1.37 15.41
CA GLU A 276 -13.87 1.46 16.33
C GLU A 276 -12.57 1.66 15.54
N TYR A 277 -12.39 0.91 14.45
CA TYR A 277 -11.29 1.11 13.51
C TYR A 277 -11.28 2.54 12.96
N ALA A 278 -12.43 3.10 12.58
CA ALA A 278 -12.54 4.48 12.13
C ALA A 278 -12.05 5.49 13.20
N ALA A 279 -12.45 5.30 14.45
CA ALA A 279 -12.07 6.17 15.55
C ALA A 279 -10.58 6.08 15.92
N HIS A 280 -9.99 4.90 15.78
CA HIS A 280 -8.63 4.63 16.25
C HIS A 280 -7.57 4.64 15.15
N GLU A 281 -7.87 4.16 13.94
CA GLU A 281 -6.90 3.95 12.86
C GLU A 281 -7.11 4.88 11.65
N VAL A 282 -8.22 5.62 11.58
CA VAL A 282 -8.51 6.52 10.45
C VAL A 282 -8.61 7.98 10.87
N LEU A 283 -9.35 8.30 11.93
CA LEU A 283 -9.62 9.66 12.37
C LEU A 283 -8.33 10.42 12.70
N GLY A 284 -8.04 11.46 11.92
CA GLY A 284 -6.85 12.30 12.06
C GLY A 284 -5.52 11.59 11.79
N ARG A 285 -5.54 10.34 11.30
CA ARG A 285 -4.33 9.53 11.09
C ARG A 285 -3.63 9.90 9.80
N GLN A 286 -2.34 10.24 9.94
CA GLN A 286 -1.49 10.69 8.84
C GLN A 286 -0.77 9.53 8.13
N VAL A 287 -0.97 8.31 8.62
CA VAL A 287 -0.42 7.07 8.11
C VAL A 287 -1.55 6.06 8.07
N TRP A 288 -1.70 5.37 6.95
CA TRP A 288 -2.55 4.19 6.82
C TRP A 288 -1.65 3.00 6.46
N SER A 289 -1.92 1.86 7.07
CA SER A 289 -1.19 0.61 6.81
C SER A 289 -2.19 -0.49 6.49
N PHE A 290 -1.83 -1.35 5.54
CA PHE A 290 -2.64 -2.46 5.07
C PHE A 290 -1.75 -3.70 5.01
N TRP A 291 -2.32 -4.85 5.33
CA TRP A 291 -1.67 -6.15 5.28
C TRP A 291 -2.70 -7.19 4.88
N TRP A 292 -2.27 -8.18 4.11
CA TRP A 292 -3.11 -9.29 3.65
C TRP A 292 -2.43 -10.60 4.06
N ASP A 293 -3.18 -11.55 4.60
CA ASP A 293 -2.71 -12.91 4.96
C ASP A 293 -3.24 -14.00 4.03
#